data_AF-A0A940NLE3-F1
#
_entry.id   AF-A0A940NLE3-F1
#
_cell.length_a   1.000
_cell.length_b   1.000
_cell.length_c   1.000
_cell.angle_alpha   90.00
_cell.angle_beta   90.00
_cell.angle_gamma   90.00
#
_symmetry.space_group_name_H-M   'P 1'
#
loop_
_entity.id
_entity.type
_entity.pdbx_description
1 polymer ?
#
loop_
_entity_poly.entity_id
_entity_poly.type
_entity_poly.pdbx_seq_one_letter_code
_entity_poly.pdbx_strand_id
1 'polypeptide(L)'
;MAKVTLIAHTPDPEKTVAAAAKLCYSPADIGTLMDGITDEKAAAFLDMLSDLGHQSPIEHASFTFGIEGVSRALLAQITRHRIASFSVQSQRYVPEKEFSYVTPPEIAADEEAAALAKSVGVELPEGKDPTWGNFLYECFDQRVEEKLIQPTFITMHPVDVSPLAKRCVSDPRLTERFELFICHSEMGNAFSELNDPIDQKKRFQKQVEMRAKGDDEAGMMDDDYINALEY
;
A
#
# COMPACT_ATOMS: atom_id res chain seq x y z
N MET A 1 -19.10 -5.39 3.89
CA MET A 1 -18.70 -6.81 3.98
C MET A 1 -18.03 -7.20 2.69
N ALA A 2 -16.99 -8.03 2.75
CA ALA A 2 -16.33 -8.53 1.55
C ALA A 2 -17.30 -9.43 0.76
N LYS A 3 -17.33 -9.26 -0.56
CA LYS A 3 -18.16 -10.06 -1.47
C LYS A 3 -17.25 -10.74 -2.50
N VAL A 4 -17.34 -12.05 -2.61
CA VAL A 4 -16.53 -12.85 -3.53
C VAL A 4 -17.43 -13.38 -4.65
N THR A 5 -16.99 -13.24 -5.89
CA THR A 5 -17.70 -13.77 -7.07
C THR A 5 -16.73 -14.62 -7.88
N LEU A 6 -17.04 -15.89 -8.07
CA LEU A 6 -16.27 -16.76 -8.97
C LEU A 6 -16.54 -16.37 -10.43
N ILE A 7 -15.50 -16.09 -11.19
CA ILE A 7 -15.57 -15.65 -12.59
C ILE A 7 -15.35 -16.83 -13.53
N ALA A 8 -14.34 -17.66 -13.26
CA ALA A 8 -14.00 -18.82 -14.07
C ALA A 8 -13.28 -19.87 -13.21
N HIS A 9 -13.34 -21.14 -13.63
CA HIS A 9 -12.58 -22.23 -13.02
C HIS A 9 -12.35 -23.38 -14.01
N THR A 10 -11.37 -24.23 -13.73
CA THR A 10 -11.19 -25.51 -14.43
C THR A 10 -12.40 -26.42 -14.15
N PRO A 11 -13.12 -26.90 -15.17
CA PRO A 11 -14.16 -27.92 -14.98
C PRO A 11 -13.52 -29.26 -14.57
N ASP A 12 -14.16 -29.99 -13.66
CA ASP A 12 -13.68 -31.30 -13.18
C ASP A 12 -12.17 -31.31 -12.83
N PRO A 13 -11.72 -30.45 -11.89
CA PRO A 13 -10.30 -30.20 -11.65
C PRO A 13 -9.55 -31.48 -11.25
N GLU A 14 -10.18 -32.34 -10.47
CA GLU A 14 -9.59 -33.62 -10.03
C GLU A 14 -9.26 -34.55 -11.21
N LYS A 15 -10.18 -34.64 -12.18
CA LYS A 15 -9.98 -35.45 -13.39
C LYS A 15 -8.88 -34.86 -14.27
N THR A 16 -8.87 -33.53 -14.39
CA THR A 16 -7.87 -32.81 -15.19
C THR A 16 -6.46 -33.01 -14.61
N VAL A 17 -6.30 -32.86 -13.29
CA VAL A 17 -5.02 -33.09 -12.60
C VAL A 17 -4.60 -34.55 -12.73
N ALA A 18 -5.51 -35.50 -12.47
CA ALA A 18 -5.21 -36.93 -12.55
C ALA A 18 -4.80 -37.36 -13.97
N ALA A 19 -5.47 -36.84 -15.01
CA ALA A 19 -5.13 -37.14 -16.40
C ALA A 19 -3.77 -36.55 -16.80
N ALA A 20 -3.51 -35.29 -16.44
CA ALA A 20 -2.24 -34.63 -16.71
C ALA A 20 -1.06 -35.35 -16.03
N ALA A 21 -1.21 -35.71 -14.76
CA ALA A 21 -0.21 -36.49 -14.03
C ALA A 21 0.01 -37.88 -14.64
N LYS A 22 -1.06 -38.62 -14.98
CA LYS A 22 -0.95 -39.96 -15.57
C LYS A 22 -0.30 -39.96 -16.95
N LEU A 23 -0.45 -38.89 -17.72
CA LEU A 23 0.20 -38.75 -19.04
C LEU A 23 1.73 -38.91 -18.94
N CYS A 24 2.34 -38.47 -17.83
CA CYS A 24 3.78 -38.60 -17.62
C CYS A 24 4.24 -40.05 -17.34
N TYR A 25 3.33 -40.95 -16.96
CA TYR A 25 3.66 -42.31 -16.49
C TYR A 25 2.93 -43.42 -17.25
N SER A 26 2.11 -43.07 -18.24
CA SER A 26 1.31 -44.04 -19.01
C SER A 26 1.65 -43.99 -20.50
N PRO A 27 1.81 -45.15 -21.16
CA PRO A 27 1.91 -45.23 -22.61
C PRO A 27 0.56 -45.03 -23.33
N ALA A 28 -0.55 -44.87 -22.58
CA ALA A 28 -1.88 -44.67 -23.13
C ALA A 28 -2.09 -43.24 -23.64
N ASP A 29 -2.92 -43.09 -24.68
CA ASP A 29 -3.34 -41.78 -25.19
C ASP A 29 -4.30 -41.06 -24.22
N ILE A 30 -4.44 -39.75 -24.42
CA ILE A 30 -5.21 -38.90 -23.51
C ILE A 30 -6.70 -39.25 -23.46
N GLY A 31 -7.29 -39.73 -24.57
CA GLY A 31 -8.70 -40.12 -24.60
C GLY A 31 -8.95 -41.34 -23.71
N THR A 32 -8.12 -42.37 -23.88
CA THR A 32 -8.15 -43.59 -23.07
C THR A 32 -7.92 -43.31 -21.58
N LEU A 33 -7.04 -42.34 -21.26
CA LEU A 33 -6.80 -41.93 -19.88
C LEU A 33 -8.03 -41.23 -19.26
N MET A 34 -8.67 -40.32 -19.99
CA MET A 34 -9.83 -39.58 -19.51
C MET A 34 -11.04 -40.48 -19.26
N ASP A 35 -11.30 -41.44 -20.16
CA ASP A 35 -12.42 -42.38 -20.03
C ASP A 35 -12.28 -43.33 -18.83
N GLY A 36 -11.05 -43.58 -18.38
CA GLY A 36 -10.74 -44.49 -17.26
C GLY A 36 -10.76 -43.86 -15.87
N ILE A 37 -10.92 -42.54 -15.76
CA ILE A 37 -10.85 -41.80 -14.48
C ILE A 37 -12.27 -41.62 -13.92
N THR A 38 -12.62 -42.46 -12.95
CA THR A 38 -13.78 -42.25 -12.07
C THR A 38 -13.44 -41.28 -10.94
N ASP A 39 -14.44 -40.67 -10.32
CA ASP A 39 -14.25 -39.68 -9.25
C ASP A 39 -13.44 -40.27 -8.07
N GLU A 40 -13.77 -41.49 -7.62
CA GLU A 40 -13.03 -42.19 -6.56
C GLU A 40 -11.55 -42.44 -6.93
N LYS A 41 -11.28 -42.78 -8.20
CA LYS A 41 -9.91 -43.00 -8.67
C LYS A 41 -9.14 -41.70 -8.83
N ALA A 42 -9.82 -40.59 -9.15
CA ALA A 42 -9.20 -39.27 -9.22
C ALA A 42 -8.77 -38.83 -7.82
N ALA A 43 -9.69 -38.86 -6.85
CA ALA A 43 -9.44 -38.49 -5.46
C ALA A 43 -8.28 -39.28 -4.84
N ALA A 44 -8.32 -40.62 -4.92
CA ALA A 44 -7.25 -41.47 -4.37
C ALA A 44 -5.88 -41.20 -5.02
N PHE A 45 -5.87 -40.77 -6.29
CA PHE A 45 -4.64 -40.43 -7.00
C PHE A 45 -4.11 -39.04 -6.64
N LEU A 46 -4.99 -38.07 -6.38
CA LEU A 46 -4.62 -36.76 -5.86
C LEU A 46 -4.01 -36.84 -4.46
N ASP A 47 -4.58 -37.66 -3.58
CA ASP A 47 -4.04 -37.91 -2.24
C ASP A 47 -2.60 -38.44 -2.34
N MET A 48 -2.38 -39.43 -3.21
CA MET A 48 -1.03 -39.93 -3.50
C MET A 48 -0.08 -38.85 -4.03
N LEU A 49 -0.52 -38.01 -4.98
CA LEU A 49 0.31 -36.92 -5.53
C LEU A 49 0.69 -35.89 -4.46
N SER A 50 -0.23 -35.56 -3.56
CA SER A 50 -0.03 -34.65 -2.43
C SER A 50 1.01 -35.21 -1.45
N ASP A 51 0.88 -36.49 -1.07
CA ASP A 51 1.81 -37.19 -0.18
C ASP A 51 3.23 -37.26 -0.75
N LEU A 52 3.36 -37.39 -2.06
CA LEU A 52 4.64 -37.40 -2.77
C LEU A 52 5.23 -35.99 -2.96
N GLY A 53 4.50 -34.93 -2.61
CA GLY A 53 4.92 -33.55 -2.84
C GLY A 53 5.00 -33.18 -4.33
N HIS A 54 4.36 -33.94 -5.22
CA HIS A 54 4.36 -33.68 -6.66
C HIS A 54 3.31 -32.61 -6.98
N GLN A 55 3.68 -31.35 -6.76
CA GLN A 55 2.75 -30.21 -6.84
C GLN A 55 2.49 -29.73 -8.28
N SER A 56 3.39 -29.99 -9.23
CA SER A 56 3.25 -29.46 -10.59
C SER A 56 1.97 -29.89 -11.33
N PRO A 57 1.42 -31.13 -11.17
CA PRO A 57 0.15 -31.47 -11.81
C PRO A 57 -1.05 -30.75 -11.19
N ILE A 58 -0.95 -30.34 -9.91
CA ILE A 58 -2.01 -29.61 -9.20
C ILE A 58 -2.20 -28.22 -9.82
N GLU A 59 -1.15 -27.64 -10.42
CA GLU A 59 -1.19 -26.35 -11.10
C GLU A 59 -2.08 -26.33 -12.35
N HIS A 60 -2.52 -27.49 -12.88
CA HIS A 60 -3.52 -27.57 -13.94
C HIS A 60 -4.93 -27.15 -13.48
N ALA A 61 -5.20 -27.17 -12.17
CA ALA A 61 -6.42 -26.62 -11.60
C ALA A 61 -6.25 -25.11 -11.38
N SER A 62 -7.10 -24.31 -12.01
CA SER A 62 -7.07 -22.85 -11.91
C SER A 62 -8.46 -22.29 -11.65
N PHE A 63 -8.51 -21.13 -11.00
CA PHE A 63 -9.75 -20.38 -10.81
C PHE A 63 -9.46 -18.88 -10.78
N THR A 64 -10.45 -18.11 -11.21
CA THR A 64 -10.44 -16.65 -11.25
C THR A 64 -11.65 -16.15 -10.50
N PHE A 65 -11.47 -15.23 -9.56
CA PHE A 65 -12.55 -14.64 -8.80
C PHE A 65 -12.38 -13.12 -8.68
N GLY A 66 -13.50 -12.41 -8.60
CA GLY A 66 -13.55 -11.02 -8.18
C GLY A 66 -13.83 -10.93 -6.69
N ILE A 67 -13.21 -9.97 -6.02
CA ILE A 67 -13.47 -9.68 -4.61
C ILE A 67 -13.70 -8.18 -4.41
N GLU A 68 -14.85 -7.85 -3.85
CA GLU A 68 -15.31 -6.48 -3.60
C GLU A 68 -15.37 -6.21 -2.10
N GLY A 69 -15.29 -4.93 -1.70
CA GLY A 69 -15.45 -4.53 -0.30
C GLY A 69 -14.31 -5.00 0.60
N VAL A 70 -13.11 -5.14 0.06
CA VAL A 70 -11.88 -5.47 0.79
C VAL A 70 -11.01 -4.25 1.02
N SER A 71 -10.25 -4.28 2.10
CA SER A 71 -9.35 -3.20 2.45
C SER A 71 -8.16 -3.11 1.49
N ARG A 72 -7.62 -1.90 1.31
CA ARG A 72 -6.38 -1.67 0.54
C ARG A 72 -5.19 -2.42 1.13
N ALA A 73 -5.22 -2.63 2.44
CA ALA A 73 -4.39 -3.56 3.21
C ALA A 73 -4.28 -4.96 2.57
N LEU A 74 -5.44 -5.59 2.34
CA LEU A 74 -5.52 -6.95 1.78
C LEU A 74 -4.97 -6.97 0.35
N LEU A 75 -5.31 -5.96 -0.45
CA LEU A 75 -4.79 -5.82 -1.82
C LEU A 75 -3.25 -5.75 -1.82
N ALA A 76 -2.65 -4.97 -0.92
CA ALA A 76 -1.20 -4.83 -0.82
C ALA A 76 -0.49 -6.13 -0.42
N GLN A 77 -1.09 -6.94 0.46
CA GLN A 77 -0.52 -8.24 0.83
C GLN A 77 -0.55 -9.23 -0.35
N ILE A 78 -1.69 -9.29 -1.07
CA ILE A 78 -1.83 -10.15 -2.25
C ILE A 78 -0.82 -9.76 -3.33
N THR A 79 -0.61 -8.45 -3.56
CA THR A 79 0.35 -7.99 -4.56
C THR A 79 1.80 -8.24 -4.17
N ARG A 80 2.16 -8.02 -2.89
CA ARG A 80 3.52 -8.20 -2.38
C ARG A 80 3.99 -9.66 -2.47
N HIS A 81 3.13 -10.59 -2.10
CA HIS A 81 3.50 -12.01 -2.03
C HIS A 81 3.34 -12.75 -3.37
N ARG A 82 2.81 -12.08 -4.42
CA ARG A 82 2.59 -12.65 -5.77
C ARG A 82 1.98 -14.06 -5.75
N ILE A 83 1.04 -14.29 -4.83
CA ILE A 83 0.40 -15.59 -4.62
C ILE A 83 -0.60 -15.96 -5.73
N ALA A 84 -0.92 -15.01 -6.62
CA ALA A 84 -1.78 -15.20 -7.77
C ALA A 84 -1.52 -14.13 -8.83
N SER A 85 -2.05 -14.34 -10.03
CA SER A 85 -2.24 -13.27 -11.01
C SER A 85 -3.42 -12.39 -10.57
N PHE A 86 -3.22 -11.08 -10.47
CA PHE A 86 -4.25 -10.15 -10.00
C PHE A 86 -4.35 -8.92 -10.89
N SER A 87 -5.53 -8.30 -10.88
CA SER A 87 -5.78 -6.97 -11.44
C SER A 87 -6.58 -6.19 -10.42
N VAL A 88 -6.12 -4.97 -10.12
CA VAL A 88 -6.76 -4.09 -9.14
C VAL A 88 -7.45 -2.96 -9.90
N GLN A 89 -8.64 -2.57 -9.46
CA GLN A 89 -9.32 -1.41 -10.02
C GLN A 89 -8.42 -0.17 -9.86
N SER A 90 -8.10 0.44 -11.00
CA SER A 90 -7.18 1.58 -11.02
C SER A 90 -7.89 2.86 -10.62
N GLN A 91 -7.46 3.44 -9.51
CA GLN A 91 -7.91 4.76 -9.06
C GLN A 91 -7.42 5.90 -9.98
N ARG A 92 -6.51 5.61 -10.94
CA ARG A 92 -6.12 6.55 -12.00
C ARG A 92 -7.21 6.72 -13.06
N TYR A 93 -8.01 5.68 -13.31
CA TYR A 93 -9.01 5.67 -14.39
C TYR A 93 -10.45 5.59 -13.88
N VAL A 94 -10.64 5.05 -12.67
CA VAL A 94 -11.94 5.00 -12.00
C VAL A 94 -11.83 5.88 -10.75
N PRO A 95 -12.26 7.15 -10.83
CA PRO A 95 -12.20 8.06 -9.69
C PRO A 95 -13.25 7.64 -8.66
N GLU A 96 -12.80 7.17 -7.51
CA GLU A 96 -13.70 6.89 -6.39
C GLU A 96 -13.98 8.17 -5.61
N LYS A 97 -15.27 8.50 -5.47
CA LYS A 97 -15.73 9.80 -4.96
C LYS A 97 -15.92 9.83 -3.46
N GLU A 98 -16.10 8.68 -2.82
CA GLU A 98 -16.32 8.54 -1.38
C GLU A 98 -15.32 7.57 -0.78
N PHE A 99 -14.16 8.08 -0.40
CA PHE A 99 -13.31 7.36 0.54
C PHE A 99 -13.95 7.46 1.92
N SER A 100 -14.20 6.33 2.57
CA SER A 100 -14.43 6.34 4.01
C SER A 100 -13.08 6.59 4.69
N TYR A 101 -12.88 7.82 5.13
CA TYR A 101 -11.76 8.23 5.97
C TYR A 101 -12.30 8.65 7.33
N VAL A 102 -11.52 8.41 8.38
CA VAL A 102 -11.85 8.90 9.72
C VAL A 102 -11.03 10.16 9.94
N THR A 103 -11.69 11.31 9.86
CA THR A 103 -11.11 12.57 10.34
C THR A 103 -11.42 12.68 11.83
N PRO A 104 -10.40 12.76 12.71
CA PRO A 104 -10.63 13.02 14.12
C PRO A 104 -11.49 14.28 14.30
N PRO A 105 -12.55 14.25 15.13
CA PRO A 105 -13.43 15.40 15.38
C PRO A 105 -12.68 16.66 15.79
N GLU A 106 -11.52 16.49 16.44
CA GLU A 106 -10.62 17.54 16.92
C GLU A 106 -9.81 18.21 15.79
N ILE A 107 -9.67 17.55 14.63
CA ILE A 107 -9.00 18.08 13.43
C ILE A 107 -10.01 18.74 12.48
N ALA A 108 -11.26 18.23 12.48
CA ALA A 108 -12.34 18.79 11.67
C ALA A 108 -12.82 20.16 12.17
N ALA A 109 -12.51 20.52 13.41
CA ALA A 109 -12.74 21.82 14.00
C ALA A 109 -11.41 22.55 14.24
N ASP A 110 -11.25 23.74 13.66
CA ASP A 110 -10.49 24.89 14.19
C ASP A 110 -9.16 25.34 13.53
N GLU A 111 -9.03 26.67 13.47
CA GLU A 111 -7.89 27.52 13.11
C GLU A 111 -6.85 27.66 14.27
N GLU A 112 -7.14 27.16 15.48
CA GLU A 112 -6.29 27.22 16.69
C GLU A 112 -5.37 25.99 16.94
N ALA A 113 -4.92 25.28 15.89
CA ALA A 113 -4.22 23.99 16.04
C ALA A 113 -3.01 23.99 17.01
N ALA A 114 -2.32 25.12 17.19
CA ALA A 114 -1.19 25.24 18.12
C ALA A 114 -1.61 25.32 19.60
N ALA A 115 -2.76 25.95 19.90
CA ALA A 115 -3.31 26.00 21.26
C ALA A 115 -3.96 24.66 21.63
N LEU A 116 -4.61 24.02 20.64
CA LEU A 116 -5.22 22.70 20.80
C LEU A 116 -4.17 21.60 20.97
N ALA A 117 -3.07 21.61 20.19
CA ALA A 117 -1.98 20.64 20.36
C ALA A 117 -1.37 20.68 21.78
N LYS A 118 -1.17 21.88 22.34
CA LYS A 118 -0.73 22.03 23.72
C LYS A 118 -1.78 21.56 24.74
N SER A 119 -3.08 21.82 24.49
CA SER A 119 -4.14 21.42 25.41
C SER A 119 -4.36 19.89 25.45
N VAL A 120 -4.01 19.18 24.38
CA VAL A 120 -4.00 17.71 24.36
C VAL A 120 -2.68 17.10 24.88
N GLY A 121 -1.67 17.93 25.18
CA GLY A 121 -0.38 17.50 25.73
C GLY A 121 0.61 16.99 24.68
N VAL A 122 0.61 17.57 23.48
CA VAL A 122 1.61 17.33 22.43
C VAL A 122 2.65 18.44 22.50
N GLU A 123 3.91 18.06 22.66
CA GLU A 123 5.05 18.98 22.69
C GLU A 123 5.82 18.89 21.38
N LEU A 124 6.33 20.01 20.88
CA LEU A 124 7.23 20.00 19.73
C LEU A 124 8.65 19.64 20.19
N PRO A 125 9.39 18.85 19.41
CA PRO A 125 10.81 18.63 19.62
C PRO A 125 11.61 19.96 19.64
N GLU A 126 12.69 19.99 20.41
CA GLU A 126 13.59 21.14 20.46
C GLU A 126 14.17 21.43 19.07
N GLY A 127 14.18 22.71 18.66
CA GLY A 127 14.65 23.12 17.34
C GLY A 127 13.60 23.15 16.23
N LYS A 128 12.40 22.60 16.43
CA LYS A 128 11.29 22.71 15.45
C LYS A 128 10.55 24.04 15.61
N ASP A 129 10.31 24.72 14.48
CA ASP A 129 9.49 25.95 14.48
C ASP A 129 8.02 25.62 14.84
N PRO A 130 7.33 26.45 15.63
CA PRO A 130 5.96 26.19 16.09
C PRO A 130 4.90 26.52 15.03
N THR A 131 4.95 25.82 13.91
CA THR A 131 4.00 25.98 12.80
C THR A 131 2.82 25.03 12.93
N TRP A 132 1.69 25.40 12.31
CA TRP A 132 0.51 24.53 12.20
C TRP A 132 0.86 23.14 11.67
N GLY A 133 1.72 23.05 10.64
CA GLY A 133 2.12 21.79 10.03
C GLY A 133 2.93 20.89 10.95
N ASN A 134 3.90 21.47 11.69
CA ASN A 134 4.69 20.71 12.65
C ASN A 134 3.82 20.21 13.80
N PHE A 135 2.92 21.04 14.33
CA PHE A 135 1.97 20.59 15.36
C PHE A 135 1.04 19.49 14.87
N LEU A 136 0.53 19.59 13.63
CA LEU A 136 -0.34 18.57 13.08
C LEU A 136 0.39 17.22 12.94
N TYR A 137 1.64 17.24 12.48
CA TYR A 137 2.48 16.05 12.38
C TYR A 137 2.79 15.45 13.74
N GLU A 138 3.19 16.26 14.72
CA GLU A 138 3.47 15.78 16.08
C GLU A 138 2.22 15.23 16.79
N CYS A 139 1.04 15.80 16.52
CA CYS A 139 -0.22 15.23 17.00
C CYS A 139 -0.46 13.84 16.41
N PHE A 140 -0.15 13.66 15.13
CA PHE A 140 -0.25 12.37 14.47
C PHE A 140 0.75 11.36 15.10
N ASP A 141 2.03 11.72 15.14
CA ASP A 141 3.13 10.88 15.64
C ASP A 141 2.87 10.43 17.09
N GLN A 142 2.61 11.37 17.99
CA GLN A 142 2.50 11.07 19.42
C GLN A 142 1.16 10.43 19.83
N ARG A 143 0.08 10.58 19.04
CA ARG A 143 -1.28 10.21 19.48
C ARG A 143 -2.03 9.27 18.55
N VAL A 144 -1.61 9.15 17.31
CA VAL A 144 -2.33 8.38 16.28
C VAL A 144 -1.50 7.20 15.81
N GLU A 145 -0.19 7.35 15.59
CA GLU A 145 0.67 6.30 15.03
C GLU A 145 0.59 4.97 15.81
N GLU A 146 0.70 5.02 17.14
CA GLU A 146 0.66 3.84 18.00
C GLU A 146 -0.66 3.04 17.90
N LYS A 147 -1.73 3.67 17.38
CA LYS A 147 -3.05 3.06 17.21
C LYS A 147 -3.24 2.40 15.84
N LEU A 148 -2.30 2.60 14.91
CA LEU A 148 -2.37 2.11 13.53
C LEU A 148 -1.97 0.62 13.44
N ILE A 149 -2.82 -0.26 13.97
CA ILE A 149 -2.59 -1.72 13.97
C ILE A 149 -2.81 -2.30 12.57
N GLN A 150 -3.91 -1.93 11.91
CA GLN A 150 -4.26 -2.39 10.57
C GLN A 150 -3.59 -1.51 9.49
N PRO A 151 -3.38 -2.01 8.27
CA PRO A 151 -2.72 -1.22 7.25
C PRO A 151 -3.51 0.05 6.89
N THR A 152 -2.94 1.18 7.25
CA THR A 152 -3.56 2.51 7.19
C THR A 152 -2.69 3.42 6.33
N PHE A 153 -3.30 4.05 5.33
CA PHE A 153 -2.64 5.12 4.58
C PHE A 153 -2.97 6.45 5.23
N ILE A 154 -1.94 7.17 5.62
CA ILE A 154 -2.04 8.57 6.05
C ILE A 154 -1.64 9.41 4.85
N THR A 155 -2.48 10.36 4.46
CA THR A 155 -2.29 11.16 3.25
C THR A 155 -2.33 12.64 3.59
N MET A 156 -1.88 13.46 2.63
CA MET A 156 -1.94 14.92 2.72
C MET A 156 -1.11 15.47 3.89
N HIS A 157 0.19 15.17 3.88
CA HIS A 157 1.11 15.63 4.91
C HIS A 157 1.37 17.13 4.80
N PRO A 158 1.59 17.84 5.92
CA PRO A 158 1.98 19.25 5.90
C PRO A 158 3.24 19.49 5.10
N VAL A 159 3.30 20.66 4.47
CA VAL A 159 4.46 21.09 3.69
C VAL A 159 5.72 21.28 4.54
N ASP A 160 5.54 21.66 5.81
CA ASP A 160 6.64 21.88 6.76
C ASP A 160 7.48 20.62 6.98
N VAL A 161 6.86 19.44 6.93
CA VAL A 161 7.51 18.14 7.14
C VAL A 161 7.75 17.37 5.83
N SER A 162 7.50 18.00 4.68
CA SER A 162 7.53 17.34 3.37
C SER A 162 8.33 18.15 2.34
N PRO A 163 9.66 18.27 2.49
CA PRO A 163 10.48 19.21 1.72
C PRO A 163 10.60 18.88 0.23
N LEU A 164 10.35 17.63 -0.15
CA LEU A 164 10.44 17.13 -1.54
C LEU A 164 9.07 16.87 -2.18
N ALA A 165 7.99 16.99 -1.40
CA ALA A 165 6.66 16.66 -1.88
C ALA A 165 5.97 17.87 -2.51
N LYS A 166 5.32 17.64 -3.65
CA LYS A 166 4.53 18.63 -4.36
C LYS A 166 3.36 19.11 -3.51
N ARG A 167 3.09 20.42 -3.54
CA ARG A 167 1.93 21.00 -2.83
C ARG A 167 0.63 20.48 -3.41
N CYS A 168 -0.35 20.26 -2.54
CA CYS A 168 -1.71 20.00 -2.97
C CYS A 168 -2.29 21.27 -3.62
N VAL A 169 -2.96 21.11 -4.76
CA VAL A 169 -3.55 22.24 -5.50
C VAL A 169 -4.69 22.89 -4.72
N SER A 170 -5.47 22.12 -3.96
CA SER A 170 -6.63 22.62 -3.21
C SER A 170 -6.28 23.22 -1.85
N ASP A 171 -5.21 22.75 -1.19
CA ASP A 171 -4.69 23.34 0.04
C ASP A 171 -3.14 23.40 0.00
N PRO A 172 -2.55 24.57 -0.30
CA PRO A 172 -1.10 24.74 -0.41
C PRO A 172 -0.32 24.51 0.90
N ARG A 173 -0.99 24.39 2.05
CA ARG A 173 -0.36 24.03 3.33
C ARG A 173 -0.03 22.53 3.40
N LEU A 174 -0.66 21.73 2.55
CA LEU A 174 -0.50 20.28 2.47
C LEU A 174 0.26 19.87 1.19
N THR A 175 0.73 18.64 1.18
CA THR A 175 1.46 18.04 0.06
C THR A 175 0.83 16.73 -0.37
N GLU A 176 1.02 16.37 -1.63
CA GLU A 176 0.55 15.10 -2.20
C GLU A 176 1.47 13.94 -1.76
N ARG A 177 1.61 13.74 -0.45
CA ARG A 177 2.40 12.69 0.20
C ARG A 177 1.50 11.72 0.94
N PHE A 178 1.86 10.45 0.93
CA PHE A 178 1.29 9.44 1.80
C PHE A 178 2.35 8.59 2.49
N GLU A 179 1.95 8.06 3.64
CA GLU A 179 2.69 7.05 4.39
C GLU A 179 1.77 5.86 4.66
N LEU A 180 2.33 4.66 4.66
CA LEU A 180 1.65 3.42 4.98
C LEU A 180 2.13 2.93 6.35
N PHE A 181 1.22 2.76 7.29
CA PHE A 181 1.51 2.18 8.60
C PHE A 181 0.85 0.80 8.73
N ILE A 182 1.59 -0.18 9.26
CA ILE A 182 1.08 -1.52 9.61
C ILE A 182 1.70 -1.92 10.94
N CYS A 183 0.90 -2.40 11.89
CA CYS A 183 1.37 -2.75 13.23
C CYS A 183 2.23 -1.63 13.82
N HIS A 184 1.66 -0.41 13.91
CA HIS A 184 2.28 0.75 14.56
C HIS A 184 3.68 1.09 14.02
N SER A 185 3.93 0.78 12.74
CA SER A 185 5.23 1.00 12.11
C SER A 185 5.06 1.47 10.68
N GLU A 186 5.84 2.47 10.28
CA GLU A 186 5.91 2.95 8.91
C GLU A 186 6.50 1.88 7.99
N MET A 187 5.73 1.47 7.00
CA MET A 187 6.10 0.46 6.00
C MET A 187 6.48 1.08 4.65
N GLY A 188 6.25 2.39 4.48
CA GLY A 188 6.67 3.10 3.28
C GLY A 188 6.07 4.49 3.17
N ASN A 189 6.83 5.36 2.50
CA ASN A 189 6.54 6.76 2.24
C ASN A 189 6.66 7.02 0.74
N ALA A 190 5.71 7.76 0.18
CA ALA A 190 5.77 8.19 -1.21
C ALA A 190 5.01 9.49 -1.42
N PHE A 191 5.39 10.23 -2.47
CA PHE A 191 4.80 11.51 -2.78
C PHE A 191 4.83 11.80 -4.28
N SER A 192 3.97 12.70 -4.74
CA SER A 192 4.21 13.40 -6.00
C SER A 192 5.45 14.26 -5.84
N GLU A 193 6.46 14.02 -6.68
CA GLU A 193 7.73 14.75 -6.66
C GLU A 193 7.55 16.25 -6.90
N LEU A 194 8.22 17.07 -6.09
CA LEU A 194 8.31 18.51 -6.33
C LEU A 194 9.29 18.76 -7.49
N ASN A 195 8.74 19.20 -8.61
CA ASN A 195 9.50 19.48 -9.82
C ASN A 195 9.62 20.97 -10.15
N ASP A 196 9.27 21.86 -9.20
CA ASP A 196 9.50 23.30 -9.32
C ASP A 196 10.86 23.64 -8.70
N PRO A 197 11.89 23.98 -9.51
CA PRO A 197 13.24 24.26 -9.00
C PRO A 197 13.26 25.48 -8.05
N ILE A 198 12.37 26.45 -8.25
CA ILE A 198 12.31 27.66 -7.42
C ILE A 198 11.71 27.34 -6.05
N ASP A 199 10.64 26.55 -5.99
CA ASP A 199 10.07 26.09 -4.71
C ASP A 199 11.06 25.13 -4.00
N GLN A 200 11.67 24.20 -4.73
CA GLN A 200 12.62 23.24 -4.15
C GLN A 200 13.83 23.96 -3.53
N LYS A 201 14.38 24.97 -4.20
CA LYS A 201 15.49 25.78 -3.67
C LYS A 201 15.11 26.51 -2.39
N LYS A 202 13.93 27.11 -2.33
CA LYS A 202 13.43 27.78 -1.11
C LYS A 202 13.27 26.79 0.05
N ARG A 203 12.83 25.57 -0.23
CA ARG A 203 12.70 24.53 0.80
C ARG A 203 14.06 24.04 1.30
N PHE A 204 15.04 23.88 0.42
CA PHE A 204 16.42 23.56 0.84
C PHE A 204 17.06 24.69 1.66
N GLN A 205 16.82 25.96 1.30
CA GLN A 205 17.27 27.09 2.14
C GLN A 205 16.68 27.01 3.55
N LYS A 206 15.38 26.72 3.66
CA LYS A 206 14.72 26.54 4.97
C LYS A 206 15.29 25.36 5.76
N GLN A 207 15.61 24.24 5.10
CA GLN A 207 16.24 23.08 5.74
C GLN A 207 17.66 23.41 6.24
N VAL A 208 18.46 24.15 5.48
CA VAL A 208 19.78 24.63 5.92
C VAL A 208 19.67 25.56 7.13
N GLU A 209 18.68 26.45 7.16
CA GLU A 209 18.40 27.31 8.32
C GLU A 209 18.00 26.48 9.56
N MET A 210 17.17 25.45 9.40
CA MET A 210 16.80 24.53 10.49
C MET A 210 18.03 23.77 11.01
N ARG A 211 18.88 23.28 10.12
CA ARG A 211 20.13 22.61 10.48
C ARG A 211 21.06 23.53 11.27
N ALA A 212 21.18 24.80 10.86
CA ALA A 212 21.97 25.80 11.58
C ALA A 212 21.40 26.13 12.98
N LYS A 213 20.10 25.92 13.19
CA LYS A 213 19.42 26.03 14.50
C LYS A 213 19.53 24.76 15.36
N GLY A 214 20.18 23.70 14.87
CA GLY A 214 20.43 22.47 15.62
C GLY A 214 19.55 21.26 15.24
N ASP A 215 18.78 21.33 14.14
CA ASP A 215 18.05 20.18 13.60
C ASP A 215 19.00 19.28 12.79
N ASP A 216 19.58 18.26 13.44
CA ASP A 216 20.57 17.36 12.82
C ASP A 216 19.99 16.54 11.66
N GLU A 217 18.67 16.35 11.62
CA GLU A 217 17.94 15.61 10.59
C GLU A 217 17.59 16.48 9.36
N ALA A 218 17.72 17.81 9.47
CA ALA A 218 17.42 18.70 8.37
C ALA A 218 18.42 18.55 7.21
N GLY A 219 17.89 18.57 5.98
CA GLY A 219 18.65 18.37 4.75
C GLY A 219 19.68 19.48 4.46
N MET A 220 20.61 19.19 3.55
CA MET A 220 21.60 20.14 3.05
C MET A 220 21.14 20.79 1.74
N MET A 221 21.80 21.88 1.35
CA MET A 221 21.65 22.42 0.00
C MET A 221 22.29 21.45 -1.01
N ASP A 222 21.57 21.16 -2.08
CA ASP A 222 22.07 20.40 -3.23
C ASP A 222 21.83 21.22 -4.51
N ASP A 223 22.80 22.08 -4.84
CA ASP A 223 22.70 22.95 -6.01
C ASP A 223 22.70 22.15 -7.33
N ASP A 224 23.32 20.97 -7.37
CA ASP A 224 23.32 20.11 -8.57
C ASP A 224 21.93 19.51 -8.82
N TYR A 225 21.24 19.07 -7.76
CA TYR A 225 19.85 18.63 -7.85
C TYR A 225 18.92 19.77 -8.29
N ILE A 226 19.09 20.98 -7.75
CA ILE A 226 18.32 22.16 -8.18
C ILE A 226 18.56 22.47 -9.66
N ASN A 227 19.83 22.49 -10.08
CA ASN A 227 20.18 22.71 -11.49
C ASN A 227 19.55 21.65 -12.39
N ALA A 228 19.51 20.38 -11.95
CA ALA A 228 18.88 19.30 -12.71
C ALA A 228 17.36 19.50 -12.88
N LEU A 229 16.66 20.09 -11.90
CA LEU A 229 15.24 20.41 -11.98
C LEU A 229 14.91 21.59 -12.93
N GLU A 230 15.91 22.37 -13.35
CA GLU A 230 15.71 23.50 -14.29
C GLU A 230 15.66 23.07 -15.77
N TYR A 231 16.05 21.82 -16.09
CA TYR A 231 16.09 21.24 -17.45
C TYR A 231 14.96 20.24 -17.70
#